data_AF-A0A2M7U2L4-F1
#
_entry.id   AF-A0A2M7U2L4-F1
#
_cell.length_a   1.000
_cell.length_b   1.000
_cell.length_c   1.000
_cell.angle_alpha   90.00
_cell.angle_beta   90.00
_cell.angle_gamma   90.00
#
_symmetry.space_group_name_H-M   'P 1'
#
loop_
_entity.id
_entity.type
_entity.pdbx_description
1 polymer ?
#
loop_
_entity_poly.entity_id
_entity_poly.type
_entity_poly.pdbx_seq_one_letter_code
_entity_poly.pdbx_strand_id
1 'polypeptide(L)' 'MSRTTLVKVESGDPGVSMGIYAKVLMALGMIDNLAALAEVSNDSIGLTLEEERLPERIRQKSIGNNRTS' A
#
# COMPACT_ATOMS: atom_id res chain seq x y z
N MET A 1 -14.60 -24.57 -5.02
CA MET A 1 -15.30 -23.30 -5.36
C MET A 1 -16.52 -23.64 -6.19
N SER A 2 -17.61 -22.89 -6.05
CA SER A 2 -18.77 -23.07 -6.93
C SER A 2 -18.61 -22.27 -8.23
N ARG A 3 -19.35 -22.65 -9.28
CA ARG A 3 -19.39 -21.91 -10.56
C ARG A 3 -19.83 -20.46 -10.36
N THR A 4 -20.77 -20.23 -9.45
CA THR A 4 -21.24 -18.88 -9.09
C THR A 4 -20.13 -18.02 -8.49
N THR A 5 -19.28 -18.60 -7.64
CA THR A 5 -18.14 -17.86 -7.07
C THR A 5 -17.11 -17.53 -8.15
N LEU A 6 -16.88 -18.42 -9.12
CA LEU A 6 -15.95 -18.15 -10.21
C LEU A 6 -16.41 -16.97 -11.08
N VAL A 7 -17.69 -16.94 -11.46
CA VAL A 7 -18.27 -15.82 -12.23
C VAL A 7 -18.13 -14.48 -11.48
N LYS A 8 -18.35 -14.48 -10.17
CA LYS A 8 -18.18 -13.30 -9.32
C LYS A 8 -16.72 -12.82 -9.26
N VAL A 9 -15.77 -13.75 -9.22
CA VAL A 9 -14.34 -13.42 -9.30
C VAL A 9 -14.00 -12.78 -10.65
N GLU A 10 -14.48 -13.36 -11.74
CA GLU A 10 -14.25 -12.85 -13.11
C GLU A 10 -14.84 -11.44 -13.31
N SER A 11 -15.97 -11.14 -12.65
CA SER A 11 -16.59 -9.81 -12.68
C SER A 11 -15.98 -8.80 -11.70
N GLY A 12 -15.02 -9.22 -10.87
CA GLY A 12 -14.42 -8.36 -9.82
C GLY A 12 -15.39 -8.00 -8.69
N ASP A 13 -16.34 -8.88 -8.34
CA ASP A 13 -17.32 -8.65 -7.28
C ASP A 13 -16.60 -8.43 -5.92
N PRO A 14 -16.81 -7.27 -5.25
CA PRO A 14 -16.17 -6.95 -3.96
C PRO A 14 -16.72 -7.78 -2.80
N GLY A 15 -17.85 -8.47 -2.97
CA GLY A 15 -18.40 -9.41 -1.99
C GLY A 15 -17.68 -10.76 -1.96
N VAL A 16 -16.75 -11.02 -2.87
CA VAL A 16 -15.89 -12.21 -2.82
C VAL A 16 -14.72 -11.96 -1.85
N SER A 17 -14.51 -12.88 -0.91
CA SER A 17 -13.43 -12.76 0.07
C SER A 17 -12.05 -12.68 -0.62
N MET A 18 -11.15 -11.84 -0.11
CA MET A 18 -9.80 -11.69 -0.67
C MET A 18 -8.99 -13.00 -0.72
N GLY A 19 -9.24 -13.92 0.23
CA GLY A 19 -8.62 -15.24 0.23
C GLY A 19 -8.96 -16.11 -0.98
N ILE A 20 -10.07 -15.84 -1.68
CA ILE A 20 -10.41 -16.51 -2.94
C ILE A 20 -9.60 -15.93 -4.10
N TYR A 21 -9.47 -14.60 -4.19
CA TYR A 21 -8.59 -13.98 -5.18
C TYR A 21 -7.14 -14.44 -5.01
N ALA A 22 -6.65 -14.53 -3.76
CA ALA A 22 -5.31 -15.05 -3.46
C ALA A 22 -5.10 -16.49 -3.97
N LYS A 23 -6.09 -17.38 -3.80
CA LYS A 23 -6.03 -18.75 -4.32
C LYS A 23 -5.99 -18.81 -5.85
N VAL A 24 -6.74 -17.93 -6.53
CA VAL A 24 -6.72 -17.84 -8.00
C VAL A 24 -5.36 -17.35 -8.48
N LEU A 25 -4.83 -16.26 -7.90
CA LEU A 25 -3.51 -15.74 -8.24
C LEU A 25 -2.40 -16.78 -7.99
N MET A 26 -2.48 -17.53 -6.90
CA MET A 26 -1.55 -18.64 -6.61
C MET A 26 -1.59 -19.72 -7.70
N ALA A 27 -2.78 -20.12 -8.14
CA ALA A 27 -2.92 -21.12 -9.21
C ALA A 27 -2.40 -20.62 -10.57
N LEU A 28 -2.40 -19.31 -10.81
CA LEU A 28 -1.86 -18.67 -12.01
C LEU A 28 -0.36 -18.35 -11.91
N GLY A 29 0.30 -18.62 -10.78
CA GLY A 29 1.70 -18.23 -10.57
C GLY A 29 1.91 -16.72 -10.41
N MET A 30 0.85 -15.98 -10.03
CA MET A 30 0.85 -14.52 -9.88
C MET A 30 0.77 -14.08 -8.41
N ILE A 31 1.15 -14.95 -7.47
CA ILE A 31 1.03 -14.65 -6.04
C ILE A 31 1.93 -13.49 -5.60
N ASP A 32 3.07 -13.30 -6.24
CA ASP A 32 4.00 -12.20 -5.93
C ASP A 32 3.38 -10.83 -6.27
N ASN A 33 2.47 -10.78 -7.26
CA ASN A 33 1.72 -9.56 -7.58
C ASN A 33 0.76 -9.16 -6.45
N LEU A 34 0.33 -10.12 -5.61
CA LEU A 34 -0.47 -9.82 -4.42
C LEU A 34 0.38 -9.14 -3.33
N ALA A 35 1.66 -9.51 -3.21
CA ALA A 35 2.57 -8.80 -2.33
C ALA A 35 2.83 -7.37 -2.84
N ALA A 36 2.93 -7.20 -4.16
CA ALA A 36 3.12 -5.90 -4.80
C ALA A 36 1.91 -4.95 -4.66
N LEU A 37 0.70 -5.47 -4.42
CA LEU A 37 -0.52 -4.65 -4.22
C LEU A 37 -0.45 -3.76 -2.97
N ALA A 38 0.28 -4.17 -1.94
CA ALA A 38 0.50 -3.39 -0.72
C ALA A 38 1.88 -2.71 -0.69
N GLU A 39 2.63 -2.78 -1.79
CA GLU A 39 3.96 -2.20 -1.87
C GLU A 39 3.87 -0.69 -2.05
N VAL A 40 4.36 0.05 -1.06
CA VAL A 40 4.28 1.52 -1.00
C VAL A 40 4.94 2.18 -2.23
N SER A 41 5.99 1.58 -2.80
CA SER A 41 6.64 2.09 -4.01
C SER A 41 5.73 2.10 -5.25
N ASN A 42 4.67 1.28 -5.25
CA ASN A 42 3.68 1.21 -6.31
C ASN A 42 2.46 2.09 -6.02
N ASP A 43 2.38 2.70 -4.83
CA ASP A 43 1.33 3.66 -4.44
C ASP A 43 1.81 5.11 -4.60
N SER A 44 1.91 5.55 -5.86
CA SER A 44 2.38 6.89 -6.20
C SER A 44 1.50 8.00 -5.62
N ILE A 45 0.19 7.75 -5.45
CA ILE A 45 -0.75 8.69 -4.85
C ILE A 45 -0.47 8.80 -3.35
N GLY A 46 -0.36 7.67 -2.65
CA GLY A 46 -0.01 7.63 -1.23
C GLY A 46 1.34 8.31 -0.96
N LEU A 47 2.34 8.05 -1.80
CA LEU A 47 3.64 8.73 -1.72
C LEU A 47 3.54 10.24 -1.90
N THR A 48 2.77 10.71 -2.88
CA THR A 48 2.56 12.14 -3.11
C THR A 48 1.88 12.81 -1.90
N LEU A 49 0.86 12.16 -1.33
CA LEU A 49 0.16 12.65 -0.14
C LEU A 49 1.05 12.67 1.10
N GLU A 50 1.95 11.70 1.25
CA GLU A 50 2.93 11.68 2.34
C GLU A 50 4.03 12.74 2.13
N GLU A 51 4.47 12.99 0.89
CA GLU A 51 5.38 14.10 0.57
C GLU A 51 4.77 15.46 0.93
N GLU A 52 3.49 15.69 0.64
CA GLU A 52 2.77 16.92 1.03
C GLU A 52 2.64 17.10 2.55
N ARG A 53 2.68 16.01 3.31
CA ARG A 53 2.63 16.03 4.78
C ARG A 53 3.99 16.30 5.43
N LEU A 54 5.08 16.23 4.68
CA LEU A 54 6.40 16.51 5.21
C LEU A 54 6.52 18.00 5.58
N PRO A 55 7.08 18.33 6.76
CA PRO A 55 7.28 19.71 7.14
C PRO A 55 8.29 20.39 6.20
N GLU A 56 7.86 21.45 5.52
CA GLU A 56 8.66 22.22 4.53
C GLU A 56 10.01 22.73 5.08
N ARG A 57 10.16 22.80 6.40
CA ARG A 57 11.40 23.21 7.06
C ARG A 57 11.65 22.38 8.30
N ILE A 58 12.73 21.59 8.29
CA ILE A 58 13.34 21.10 9.51
C ILE A 58 13.98 22.30 10.19
N ARG A 59 13.27 22.93 11.14
CA ARG A 59 13.86 23.94 12.00
C ARG A 59 14.87 23.21 12.90
N GLN A 60 16.12 23.13 12.47
CA GLN A 60 17.22 22.72 13.34
C GLN A 60 17.12 23.61 14.59
N LYS A 61 16.83 22.99 15.73
CA LYS A 61 16.81 23.68 17.01
C LYS A 61 18.20 24.26 17.17
N SER A 62 18.32 25.58 16.97
CA SER A 62 19.50 26.34 17.35
C SER A 62 19.90 25.85 18.73
N ILE A 63 21.01 25.12 18.80
CA ILE A 63 21.64 24.76 20.05
C ILE A 63 22.22 26.09 20.55
N GLY A 64 21.36 26.87 21.21
CA GLY A 64 21.74 28.09 21.88
C GLY A 64 22.63 27.73 23.04
N ASN A 65 23.94 27.73 22.81
CA ASN A 65 24.91 27.62 23.89
C ASN A 65 25.28 29.04 24.35
N ASN A 66 24.36 29.66 25.08
CA ASN A 66 24.71 30.74 26.00
C ASN A 66 25.45 30.13 27.19
N ARG A 67 26.75 30.36 27.29
CA ARG A 67 27.44 30.46 28.58
C ARG A 67 28.38 31.65 28.56
N THR A 68 27.91 32.66 29.27
CA THR A 68 28.58 33.82 29.84
C THR A 68 29.89 33.47 30.54
N SER A 69 30.88 34.35 30.35
CA SER A 69 31.80 34.96 31.35
C SER A 69 33.21 35.12 30.82
#